data_AF-A0A965N606-F1
#
_entry.id   AF-A0A965N606-F1
#
_cell.length_a   1.000
_cell.length_b   1.000
_cell.length_c   1.000
_cell.angle_alpha   90.00
_cell.angle_beta   90.00
_cell.angle_gamma   90.00
#
_symmetry.space_group_name_H-M   'P 1'
#
loop_
_entity.id
_entity.type
_entity.pdbx_description
1 polymer ?
#
loop_
_entity_poly.entity_id
_entity_poly.type
_entity_poly.pdbx_seq_one_letter_code
_entity_poly.pdbx_strand_id
1 'polypeptide(L)'
;MPMVLRFGEGGAGGQPFGHTWFRFDLKARWLLSVFKDRWEVFDIASVGVIALVLVLALAHWAVRRTRSPGTPLALGAGVLAFLFLILPHALLGSAYADMRLAPYVLAFALLAIHGGSRQAGLLAAAGLTFFAARTTGSILSAKAYDDSYRAELAALDHLPAGARLISFVGRPCAEGWSVHRLDHLPSIALVRKRAFANDQWQASGAQLLTVTYQAAGQFRSDPSQFVVEPRCERHERMAITRALSTFPRDAFDYVWIIRQPAGSADMRGLVPVWKQGTSGLYRIVRTG
;
A
#
# COMPACT_ATOMS: atom_id res chain seq x y z
N MET A 1 -9.47 30.13 -7.69
CA MET A 1 -8.28 29.55 -8.37
C MET A 1 -8.62 28.15 -8.86
N PRO A 2 -8.27 27.78 -10.10
CA PRO A 2 -8.57 26.45 -10.66
C PRO A 2 -8.05 25.33 -9.76
N MET A 3 -8.84 24.27 -9.57
CA MET A 3 -8.45 23.08 -8.78
C MET A 3 -7.07 22.54 -9.19
N VAL A 4 -6.73 22.61 -10.48
CA VAL A 4 -5.45 22.16 -11.06
C VAL A 4 -4.23 22.84 -10.42
N LEU A 5 -4.33 24.10 -9.98
CA LEU A 5 -3.21 24.83 -9.36
C LEU A 5 -3.07 24.57 -7.85
N ARG A 6 -4.09 24.05 -7.18
CA ARG A 6 -4.03 23.71 -5.74
C ARG A 6 -3.49 22.31 -5.44
N PHE A 7 -3.50 21.42 -6.43
CA PHE A 7 -2.96 20.05 -6.29
C PHE A 7 -1.52 19.91 -6.82
N GLY A 8 -0.80 21.01 -7.06
CA GLY A 8 0.61 20.96 -7.44
C GLY A 8 1.53 20.49 -6.31
N GLU A 9 1.11 20.70 -5.06
CA GLU A 9 1.81 20.18 -3.88
C GLU A 9 1.53 18.68 -3.76
N GLY A 10 2.60 17.89 -3.72
CA GLY A 10 2.54 16.43 -3.72
C GLY A 10 1.68 15.86 -2.59
N GLY A 11 1.12 14.68 -2.86
CA GLY A 11 0.38 13.92 -1.85
C GLY A 11 1.29 13.41 -0.76
N ALA A 12 0.72 13.22 0.42
CA ALA A 12 1.42 12.45 1.42
C ALA A 12 1.67 11.02 0.89
N GLY A 13 2.90 10.54 1.07
CA GLY A 13 3.54 9.48 0.29
C GLY A 13 4.53 9.98 -0.77
N GLY A 14 4.73 11.29 -0.92
CA GLY A 14 5.76 11.89 -1.79
C GLY A 14 5.43 11.88 -3.29
N GLN A 15 4.18 11.63 -3.68
CA GLN A 15 3.82 11.54 -5.10
C GLN A 15 3.40 12.90 -5.68
N PRO A 16 4.05 13.41 -6.74
CA PRO A 16 3.64 14.63 -7.41
C PRO A 16 2.35 14.37 -8.20
N PHE A 17 1.24 14.98 -7.76
CA PHE A 17 -0.08 14.74 -8.35
C PHE A 17 -0.21 15.26 -9.80
N GLY A 18 0.57 16.27 -10.19
CA GLY A 18 0.49 16.92 -11.50
C GLY A 18 1.02 16.11 -12.70
N HIS A 19 1.84 15.07 -12.49
CA HIS A 19 2.50 14.31 -13.58
C HIS A 19 1.95 12.88 -13.78
N THR A 20 0.74 12.61 -13.28
CA THR A 20 0.22 11.24 -13.22
C THR A 20 -0.95 10.96 -14.16
N TRP A 21 -1.33 11.93 -15.00
CA TRP A 21 -2.31 11.73 -16.06
C TRP A 21 -1.71 10.84 -17.16
N PHE A 22 -2.46 9.83 -17.62
CA PHE A 22 -2.12 8.95 -18.74
C PHE A 22 -0.81 8.15 -18.63
N ARG A 23 -0.44 7.73 -17.42
CA ARG A 23 0.64 6.77 -17.18
C ARG A 23 0.20 5.34 -17.51
N PHE A 24 0.17 5.00 -18.81
CA PHE A 24 -0.28 3.69 -19.29
C PHE A 24 0.56 2.52 -18.74
N ASP A 25 1.83 2.76 -18.41
CA ASP A 25 2.68 1.79 -17.70
C ASP A 25 2.12 1.44 -16.32
N LEU A 26 1.63 2.44 -15.57
CA LEU A 26 0.97 2.21 -14.29
C LEU A 26 -0.39 1.56 -14.47
N LYS A 27 -1.17 1.97 -15.47
CA LYS A 27 -2.49 1.36 -15.74
C LYS A 27 -2.38 -0.14 -16.06
N ALA A 28 -1.41 -0.52 -16.89
CA ALA A 28 -1.13 -1.93 -17.17
C ALA A 28 -0.73 -2.69 -15.89
N ARG A 29 0.15 -2.10 -15.06
CA ARG A 29 0.53 -2.68 -13.77
C ARG A 29 -0.66 -2.84 -12.83
N TRP A 30 -1.60 -1.90 -12.80
CA TRP A 30 -2.81 -1.98 -11.97
C TRP A 30 -3.73 -3.13 -12.36
N LEU A 31 -3.92 -3.36 -13.67
CA LEU A 31 -4.68 -4.51 -14.15
C LEU A 31 -4.01 -5.83 -13.78
N LEU A 32 -2.69 -5.92 -13.93
CA LEU A 32 -1.92 -7.10 -13.50
C LEU A 32 -1.90 -7.27 -11.97
N SER A 33 -2.09 -6.19 -11.22
CA SER A 33 -2.02 -6.18 -9.77
C SER A 33 -3.37 -6.35 -9.06
N VAL A 34 -4.47 -6.59 -9.79
CA VAL A 34 -5.80 -6.79 -9.17
C VAL A 34 -5.78 -7.89 -8.11
N PHE A 35 -4.98 -8.93 -8.33
CA PHE A 35 -4.78 -10.05 -7.41
C PHE A 35 -3.45 -10.02 -6.66
N LYS A 36 -2.63 -8.97 -6.84
CA LYS A 36 -1.30 -8.84 -6.23
C LYS A 36 -1.40 -8.88 -4.72
N ASP A 37 -0.71 -9.84 -4.11
CA ASP A 37 -0.62 -9.94 -2.66
C ASP A 37 0.75 -10.44 -2.21
N ARG A 38 1.05 -11.73 -2.40
CA ARG A 38 2.26 -12.37 -1.87
C ARG A 38 2.98 -13.25 -2.87
N TRP A 39 2.26 -14.10 -3.60
CA TRP A 39 2.86 -15.07 -4.52
C TRP A 39 2.66 -14.64 -5.96
N GLU A 40 3.72 -14.07 -6.54
CA GLU A 40 3.71 -13.50 -7.89
C GLU A 40 3.10 -14.40 -8.95
N VAL A 41 3.60 -15.63 -9.06
CA VAL A 41 3.14 -16.58 -10.07
C VAL A 41 1.66 -16.90 -9.88
N PHE A 42 1.21 -17.12 -8.64
CA PHE A 42 -0.19 -17.44 -8.34
C PHE A 42 -1.11 -16.26 -8.65
N ASP A 43 -0.72 -15.04 -8.28
CA ASP A 43 -1.49 -13.83 -8.49
C ASP A 43 -1.59 -13.49 -9.99
N ILE A 44 -0.48 -13.57 -10.73
CA ILE A 44 -0.45 -13.34 -12.19
C ILE A 44 -1.25 -14.42 -12.92
N ALA A 45 -1.07 -15.70 -12.57
CA ALA A 45 -1.84 -16.79 -13.17
C ALA A 45 -3.35 -16.60 -12.95
N SER A 46 -3.75 -16.07 -11.80
CA SER A 46 -5.14 -15.78 -11.48
C SER A 46 -5.73 -14.69 -12.38
N VAL A 47 -4.96 -13.63 -12.66
CA VAL A 47 -5.34 -12.63 -13.67
C VAL A 47 -5.41 -13.26 -15.06
N GLY A 48 -4.47 -14.14 -15.40
CA GLY A 48 -4.44 -14.88 -16.67
C GLY A 48 -5.69 -15.72 -16.91
N VAL A 49 -6.18 -16.43 -15.89
CA VAL A 49 -7.44 -17.21 -15.97
C VAL A 49 -8.62 -16.29 -16.26
N ILE A 50 -8.75 -15.16 -15.55
CA ILE A 50 -9.82 -14.19 -15.80
C ILE A 50 -9.73 -13.62 -17.21
N ALA A 51 -8.53 -13.23 -17.65
CA ALA A 51 -8.30 -12.71 -19.00
C ALA A 51 -8.68 -13.74 -20.08
N LEU A 52 -8.29 -15.00 -19.90
CA LEU A 52 -8.65 -16.09 -20.82
C LEU A 52 -10.17 -16.26 -20.93
N VAL A 53 -10.89 -16.28 -19.79
CA VAL A 53 -12.36 -16.39 -19.78
C VAL A 53 -13.00 -15.23 -20.54
N LEU A 54 -12.54 -13.99 -20.31
CA LEU A 54 -13.04 -12.80 -21.00
C LEU A 54 -12.77 -12.86 -22.52
N VAL A 55 -11.57 -13.26 -22.93
CA VAL A 55 -11.20 -13.41 -24.35
C VAL A 55 -12.07 -14.46 -25.04
N LEU A 56 -12.27 -15.63 -24.41
CA LEU A 56 -13.13 -16.68 -24.96
C LEU A 56 -14.59 -16.22 -25.07
N ALA A 57 -15.10 -15.48 -24.09
CA ALA A 57 -16.44 -14.92 -24.12
C ALA A 57 -16.62 -13.90 -25.25
N LEU A 58 -15.65 -13.00 -25.43
CA LEU A 58 -15.65 -12.01 -26.52
C LEU A 58 -15.59 -12.69 -27.89
N ALA A 59 -14.71 -13.69 -28.07
CA ALA A 59 -14.62 -14.47 -29.30
C ALA A 59 -15.95 -15.17 -29.62
N HIS A 60 -16.60 -15.75 -28.61
CA HIS A 60 -17.90 -16.39 -28.76
C HIS A 60 -18.99 -15.41 -29.22
N TRP A 61 -19.05 -14.22 -28.62
CA TRP A 61 -20.01 -13.18 -29.01
C TRP A 61 -19.75 -12.65 -30.42
N ALA A 62 -18.49 -12.46 -30.80
CA ALA A 62 -18.11 -12.01 -32.13
C ALA A 62 -18.56 -12.98 -33.23
N VAL A 63 -18.45 -14.30 -32.98
CA VAL A 63 -18.89 -15.35 -33.92
C VAL A 63 -20.41 -15.40 -34.03
N ARG A 64 -21.13 -15.35 -32.90
CA ARG A 64 -22.60 -15.53 -32.91
C ARG A 64 -23.37 -14.27 -33.32
N ARG A 65 -22.73 -13.08 -33.35
CA ARG A 65 -23.37 -11.77 -33.64
C ARG A 65 -24.69 -11.53 -32.90
N THR A 66 -24.84 -12.08 -31.70
CA THR A 66 -26.06 -11.96 -30.90
C THR A 66 -25.85 -10.94 -29.78
N ARG A 67 -26.87 -10.12 -29.51
CA ARG A 67 -26.89 -9.30 -28.31
C ARG A 67 -27.13 -10.20 -27.09
N SER A 68 -26.18 -10.22 -26.16
CA SER A 68 -26.32 -10.93 -24.88
C SER A 68 -27.26 -10.15 -23.95
N PRO A 69 -28.13 -10.81 -23.15
CA PRO A 69 -28.85 -10.16 -22.05
C PRO A 69 -27.92 -9.38 -21.10
N GLY A 70 -26.63 -9.75 -21.02
CA GLY A 70 -25.61 -9.04 -20.26
C GLY A 70 -25.11 -7.72 -20.89
N THR A 71 -25.70 -7.24 -21.99
CA THR A 71 -25.29 -6.00 -22.67
C THR A 71 -25.21 -4.79 -21.72
N PRO A 72 -26.16 -4.55 -20.79
CA PRO A 72 -26.04 -3.42 -19.85
C PRO A 72 -24.79 -3.51 -18.96
N LEU A 73 -24.43 -4.71 -18.51
CA LEU A 73 -23.22 -4.94 -17.69
C LEU A 73 -21.95 -4.78 -18.52
N ALA A 74 -21.96 -5.20 -19.79
CA ALA A 74 -20.85 -4.98 -20.71
C ALA A 74 -20.64 -3.47 -20.98
N LEU A 75 -21.73 -2.70 -21.14
CA LEU A 75 -21.66 -1.25 -21.25
C LEU A 75 -21.14 -0.61 -19.96
N GLY A 76 -21.59 -1.08 -18.79
CA GLY A 76 -21.07 -0.65 -17.49
C GLY A 76 -19.57 -0.91 -17.36
N ALA A 77 -19.09 -2.10 -17.75
CA ALA A 77 -17.67 -2.42 -17.81
C ALA A 77 -16.91 -1.45 -18.74
N GLY A 78 -17.48 -1.13 -19.91
CA GLY A 78 -16.92 -0.19 -20.87
C GLY A 78 -16.81 1.24 -20.32
N VAL A 79 -17.86 1.73 -19.63
CA VAL A 79 -17.83 3.05 -18.97
C VAL A 79 -16.78 3.08 -17.86
N LEU A 80 -16.72 2.06 -17.01
CA LEU A 80 -15.71 1.96 -15.95
C LEU A 80 -14.30 1.86 -16.53
N ALA A 81 -14.11 1.13 -17.64
CA ALA A 81 -12.84 1.04 -18.33
C ALA A 81 -12.43 2.39 -18.93
N PHE A 82 -13.36 3.10 -19.54
CA PHE A 82 -13.13 4.45 -20.02
C PHE A 82 -12.72 5.39 -18.88
N LEU A 83 -13.45 5.39 -17.77
CA LEU A 83 -13.11 6.16 -16.57
C LEU A 83 -11.73 5.79 -16.02
N PHE A 84 -11.40 4.49 -15.96
CA PHE A 84 -10.08 4.01 -15.57
C PHE A 84 -8.96 4.60 -16.45
N LEU A 85 -9.18 4.71 -17.77
CA LEU A 85 -8.20 5.25 -18.71
C LEU A 85 -8.04 6.76 -18.61
N ILE A 86 -9.13 7.50 -18.39
CA ILE A 86 -9.09 8.97 -18.35
C ILE A 86 -8.77 9.53 -16.98
N LEU A 87 -9.08 8.81 -15.89
CA LEU A 87 -8.81 9.31 -14.54
C LEU A 87 -7.31 9.36 -14.28
N PRO A 88 -6.83 10.41 -13.58
CA PRO A 88 -5.46 10.45 -13.10
C PRO A 88 -5.25 9.43 -12.00
N HIS A 89 -3.97 9.13 -11.75
CA HIS A 89 -3.60 8.30 -10.61
C HIS A 89 -4.06 8.90 -9.29
N ALA A 90 -4.02 10.21 -9.16
CA ALA A 90 -4.38 10.90 -7.94
C ALA A 90 -5.38 12.03 -8.19
N LEU A 91 -6.36 12.11 -7.30
CA LEU A 91 -7.47 13.04 -7.40
C LEU A 91 -7.91 13.46 -5.99
N LEU A 92 -8.14 14.75 -5.76
CA LEU A 92 -8.66 15.30 -4.49
C LEU A 92 -7.83 14.90 -3.26
N GLY A 93 -6.50 14.93 -3.36
CA GLY A 93 -5.60 14.54 -2.27
C GLY A 93 -5.55 13.03 -1.98
N SER A 94 -6.18 12.19 -2.80
CA SER A 94 -6.14 10.73 -2.71
C SER A 94 -5.39 10.12 -3.90
N ALA A 95 -4.46 9.19 -3.63
CA ALA A 95 -3.79 8.40 -4.66
C ALA A 95 -4.61 7.16 -5.04
N TYR A 96 -4.23 6.51 -6.15
CA TYR A 96 -4.85 5.29 -6.69
C TYR A 96 -6.30 5.45 -7.15
N ALA A 97 -6.72 6.65 -7.54
CA ALA A 97 -8.09 6.93 -7.97
C ALA A 97 -8.49 6.08 -9.18
N ASP A 98 -7.60 5.97 -10.17
CA ASP A 98 -7.78 5.09 -11.33
C ASP A 98 -7.77 3.61 -10.95
N MET A 99 -6.73 3.13 -10.27
CA MET A 99 -6.52 1.72 -9.90
C MET A 99 -7.75 1.11 -9.21
N ARG A 100 -8.48 1.88 -8.39
CA ARG A 100 -9.69 1.40 -7.69
C ARG A 100 -10.78 0.90 -8.64
N LEU A 101 -10.82 1.37 -9.88
CA LEU A 101 -11.81 0.93 -10.87
C LEU A 101 -11.46 -0.42 -11.52
N ALA A 102 -10.18 -0.81 -11.56
CA ALA A 102 -9.73 -2.00 -12.27
C ALA A 102 -10.46 -3.30 -11.85
N PRO A 103 -10.65 -3.61 -10.55
CA PRO A 103 -11.41 -4.79 -10.14
C PRO A 103 -12.87 -4.76 -10.60
N TYR A 104 -13.50 -3.58 -10.59
CA TYR A 104 -14.91 -3.42 -10.99
C TYR A 104 -15.09 -3.56 -12.50
N VAL A 105 -14.13 -3.09 -13.31
CA VAL A 105 -14.12 -3.34 -14.76
C VAL A 105 -14.16 -4.85 -15.04
N LEU A 106 -13.28 -5.62 -14.38
CA LEU A 106 -13.22 -7.07 -14.56
C LEU A 106 -14.49 -7.77 -14.04
N ALA A 107 -15.00 -7.37 -12.87
CA ALA A 107 -16.21 -7.94 -12.29
C ALA A 107 -17.43 -7.72 -13.20
N PHE A 108 -17.64 -6.51 -13.71
CA PHE A 108 -18.76 -6.22 -14.62
C PHE A 108 -18.60 -6.97 -15.95
N ALA A 109 -17.37 -7.04 -16.49
CA ALA A 109 -17.10 -7.78 -17.71
C ALA A 109 -17.39 -9.28 -17.55
N LEU A 110 -17.03 -9.88 -16.41
CA LEU A 110 -17.34 -11.27 -16.09
C LEU A 110 -18.83 -11.51 -15.90
N LEU A 111 -19.52 -10.63 -15.16
CA LEU A 111 -20.97 -10.74 -14.94
C LEU A 111 -21.79 -10.52 -16.21
N ALA A 112 -21.25 -9.80 -17.19
CA ALA A 112 -21.88 -9.64 -18.50
C ALA A 112 -21.89 -10.94 -19.31
N ILE A 113 -21.05 -11.92 -18.97
CA ILE A 113 -21.03 -13.23 -19.62
C ILE A 113 -22.31 -13.98 -19.24
N HIS A 114 -23.20 -14.14 -20.21
CA HIS A 114 -24.47 -14.82 -20.05
C HIS A 114 -24.57 -16.00 -21.02
N GLY A 115 -25.15 -17.12 -20.55
CA GLY A 115 -25.46 -18.27 -21.38
C GLY A 115 -25.80 -19.52 -20.58
N GLY A 116 -26.96 -20.11 -20.84
CA GLY A 116 -27.30 -21.45 -20.35
C GLY A 116 -26.51 -22.48 -21.15
N SER A 117 -25.42 -22.99 -20.58
CA SER A 117 -24.62 -24.05 -21.20
C SER A 117 -24.97 -25.41 -20.61
N ARG A 118 -24.87 -26.47 -21.42
CA ARG A 118 -24.93 -27.86 -20.93
C ARG A 118 -23.84 -28.17 -19.89
N GLN A 119 -22.81 -27.32 -19.82
CA GLN A 119 -21.66 -27.43 -18.94
C GLN A 119 -21.73 -26.43 -17.76
N ALA A 120 -22.88 -25.83 -17.48
CA ALA A 120 -23.01 -24.80 -16.44
C ALA A 120 -22.52 -25.28 -15.07
N GLY A 121 -22.80 -26.54 -14.71
CA GLY A 121 -22.30 -27.14 -13.47
C GLY A 121 -20.78 -27.24 -13.40
N LEU A 122 -20.12 -27.61 -14.52
CA LEU A 122 -18.65 -27.68 -14.58
C LEU A 122 -18.03 -26.28 -14.45
N LEU A 123 -18.59 -25.28 -15.13
CA LEU A 123 -18.13 -23.89 -15.03
C LEU A 123 -18.33 -23.32 -13.63
N ALA A 124 -19.46 -23.63 -12.99
CA ALA A 124 -19.72 -23.24 -11.60
C ALA A 124 -18.73 -23.91 -10.64
N ALA A 125 -18.46 -25.20 -10.80
CA ALA A 125 -17.47 -25.92 -10.00
C ALA A 125 -16.05 -25.36 -10.20
N ALA A 126 -15.66 -25.05 -11.44
CA ALA A 126 -14.38 -24.42 -11.75
C ALA A 126 -14.27 -23.02 -11.11
N GLY A 127 -15.33 -22.20 -11.20
CA GLY A 127 -15.39 -20.88 -10.57
C GLY A 127 -15.30 -20.96 -9.04
N LEU A 128 -16.02 -21.90 -8.41
CA LEU A 128 -15.94 -22.16 -6.97
C LEU A 128 -14.55 -22.63 -6.55
N THR A 129 -13.92 -23.48 -7.35
CA THR A 129 -12.55 -23.95 -7.09
C THR A 129 -11.55 -22.80 -7.16
N PHE A 130 -11.64 -21.95 -8.18
CA PHE A 130 -10.83 -20.74 -8.31
C PHE A 130 -11.03 -19.81 -7.10
N PHE A 131 -12.28 -19.56 -6.72
CA PHE A 131 -12.61 -18.72 -5.57
C PHE A 131 -12.06 -19.29 -4.25
N ALA A 132 -12.22 -20.59 -4.02
CA ALA A 132 -11.69 -21.27 -2.83
C ALA A 132 -10.16 -21.22 -2.78
N ALA A 133 -9.49 -21.45 -3.90
CA ALA A 133 -8.04 -21.37 -4.01
C ALA A 133 -7.54 -19.94 -3.70
N ARG A 134 -8.17 -18.91 -4.29
CA ARG A 134 -7.83 -17.50 -4.03
C ARG A 134 -8.06 -17.11 -2.58
N THR A 135 -9.21 -17.48 -2.03
CA THR A 135 -9.56 -17.20 -0.63
C THR A 135 -8.56 -17.83 0.33
N THR A 136 -8.22 -19.10 0.10
CA THR A 136 -7.22 -19.81 0.90
C THR A 136 -5.84 -19.13 0.81
N GLY A 137 -5.40 -18.76 -0.40
CA GLY A 137 -4.17 -18.00 -0.59
C GLY A 137 -4.17 -16.70 0.23
N SER A 138 -5.21 -15.88 0.09
CA SER A 138 -5.34 -14.63 0.84
C SER A 138 -5.36 -14.84 2.36
N ILE A 139 -6.00 -15.90 2.87
CA ILE A 139 -5.99 -16.26 4.30
C ILE A 139 -4.56 -16.59 4.77
N LEU A 140 -3.85 -17.45 4.03
CA LEU A 140 -2.48 -17.84 4.38
C LEU A 140 -1.52 -16.63 4.34
N SER A 141 -1.69 -15.75 3.37
CA SER A 141 -0.92 -14.52 3.26
C SER A 141 -1.22 -13.55 4.41
N ALA A 142 -2.50 -13.34 4.71
CA ALA A 142 -2.95 -12.51 5.84
C ALA A 142 -2.41 -13.04 7.16
N LYS A 143 -2.43 -14.37 7.38
CA LYS A 143 -1.82 -14.99 8.55
C LYS A 143 -0.33 -14.67 8.65
N ALA A 144 0.43 -14.81 7.58
CA ALA A 144 1.87 -14.52 7.60
C ALA A 144 2.17 -13.02 7.85
N TYR A 145 1.27 -12.13 7.42
CA TYR A 145 1.34 -10.71 7.79
C TYR A 145 0.95 -10.46 9.25
N ASP A 146 -0.07 -11.13 9.78
CA ASP A 146 -0.46 -11.06 11.20
C ASP A 146 0.68 -11.53 12.11
N ASP A 147 1.34 -12.63 11.77
CA ASP A 147 2.50 -13.13 12.51
C ASP A 147 3.65 -12.08 12.53
N SER A 148 3.88 -11.38 11.40
CA SER A 148 4.84 -10.28 11.33
C SER A 148 4.42 -9.07 12.16
N TYR A 149 3.12 -8.74 12.17
CA TYR A 149 2.59 -7.64 12.98
C TYR A 149 2.73 -7.95 14.47
N ARG A 150 2.34 -9.15 14.93
CA ARG A 150 2.44 -9.55 16.34
C ARG A 150 3.86 -9.47 16.86
N ALA A 151 4.81 -9.96 16.05
CA ALA A 151 6.24 -9.86 16.32
C ALA A 151 6.64 -8.40 16.60
N GLU A 152 6.42 -7.50 15.65
CA GLU A 152 6.81 -6.10 15.80
C GLU A 152 6.02 -5.38 16.91
N LEU A 153 4.72 -5.66 17.06
CA LEU A 153 3.86 -5.01 18.06
C LEU A 153 4.19 -5.39 19.50
N ALA A 154 4.94 -6.47 19.75
CA ALA A 154 5.45 -6.79 21.08
C ALA A 154 6.34 -5.66 21.63
N ALA A 155 6.96 -4.84 20.75
CA ALA A 155 7.69 -3.64 21.17
C ALA A 155 6.83 -2.68 22.00
N LEU A 156 5.52 -2.60 21.74
CA LEU A 156 4.63 -1.66 22.42
C LEU A 156 4.44 -2.02 23.89
N ASP A 157 4.62 -3.26 24.31
CA ASP A 157 4.53 -3.64 25.73
C ASP A 157 5.60 -2.94 26.57
N HIS A 158 6.72 -2.56 25.93
CA HIS A 158 7.84 -1.83 26.53
C HIS A 158 7.74 -0.31 26.36
N LEU A 159 6.74 0.19 25.64
CA LEU A 159 6.52 1.63 25.42
C LEU A 159 5.54 2.19 26.48
N PRO A 160 5.95 3.20 27.26
CA PRO A 160 5.04 3.90 28.17
C PRO A 160 3.92 4.63 27.44
N ALA A 161 2.78 4.80 28.11
CA ALA A 161 1.70 5.63 27.59
C ALA A 161 2.14 7.11 27.51
N GLY A 162 1.74 7.81 26.44
CA GLY A 162 2.07 9.22 26.21
C GLY A 162 3.50 9.47 25.72
N ALA A 163 4.29 8.42 25.45
CA ALA A 163 5.67 8.57 25.00
C ALA A 163 5.77 9.31 23.66
N ARG A 164 6.81 10.14 23.49
CA ARG A 164 7.14 10.78 22.22
C ARG A 164 7.99 9.82 21.40
N LEU A 165 7.35 9.09 20.49
CA LEU A 165 7.99 8.03 19.73
C LEU A 165 8.32 8.51 18.31
N ILE A 166 9.56 8.27 17.88
CA ILE A 166 9.93 8.30 16.46
C ILE A 166 10.11 6.87 15.98
N SER A 167 9.65 6.61 14.76
CA SER A 167 9.70 5.30 14.12
C SER A 167 10.41 5.36 12.78
N PHE A 168 11.16 4.31 12.49
CA PHE A 168 11.90 4.13 11.24
C PHE A 168 11.60 2.73 10.69
N VAL A 169 10.81 2.68 9.61
CA VAL A 169 10.42 1.45 8.93
C VAL A 169 11.29 1.24 7.71
N GLY A 170 12.05 0.15 7.72
CA GLY A 170 12.91 -0.24 6.62
C GLY A 170 12.12 -0.65 5.39
N ARG A 171 12.47 -0.04 4.26
CA ARG A 171 11.97 -0.40 2.94
C ARG A 171 13.09 -0.91 2.05
N PRO A 172 12.79 -1.87 1.15
CA PRO A 172 13.77 -2.28 0.15
C PRO A 172 14.02 -1.14 -0.86
N CYS A 173 15.19 -1.19 -1.49
CA CYS A 173 15.56 -0.26 -2.56
C CYS A 173 14.62 -0.30 -3.77
N ALA A 174 14.15 -1.50 -4.10
CA ALA A 174 13.16 -1.74 -5.14
C ALA A 174 12.00 -2.52 -4.52
N GLU A 175 10.78 -2.13 -4.86
CA GLU A 175 9.59 -2.84 -4.40
C GLU A 175 9.51 -4.22 -5.06
N GLY A 176 9.24 -5.24 -4.25
CA GLY A 176 8.97 -6.59 -4.73
C GLY A 176 7.52 -6.79 -5.19
N TRP A 177 7.19 -8.03 -5.52
CA TRP A 177 5.80 -8.42 -5.75
C TRP A 177 4.99 -8.42 -4.46
N SER A 178 5.54 -8.94 -3.36
CA SER A 178 4.81 -8.96 -2.10
C SER A 178 4.60 -7.55 -1.56
N VAL A 179 3.40 -7.29 -1.03
CA VAL A 179 3.10 -5.97 -0.45
C VAL A 179 3.81 -5.85 0.89
N HIS A 180 4.56 -4.76 1.09
CA HIS A 180 5.12 -4.43 2.39
C HIS A 180 3.98 -3.87 3.27
N ARG A 181 3.61 -4.60 4.33
CA ARG A 181 2.49 -4.21 5.20
C ARG A 181 2.92 -3.54 6.50
N LEU A 182 4.21 -3.33 6.74
CA LEU A 182 4.68 -2.71 7.99
C LEU A 182 4.81 -1.18 7.91
N ASP A 183 4.61 -0.61 6.72
CA ASP A 183 4.88 0.79 6.38
C ASP A 183 4.26 1.81 7.33
N HIS A 184 3.06 1.50 7.83
CA HIS A 184 2.31 2.35 8.78
C HIS A 184 1.93 1.58 10.04
N LEU A 185 2.66 0.51 10.36
CA LEU A 185 2.48 -0.19 11.63
C LEU A 185 2.67 0.75 12.85
N PRO A 186 3.66 1.67 12.87
CA PRO A 186 3.92 2.51 14.03
C PRO A 186 2.73 3.37 14.48
N SER A 187 1.86 3.81 13.56
CA SER A 187 0.64 4.58 13.86
C SER A 187 -0.28 3.94 14.90
N ILE A 188 -0.24 2.62 15.09
CA ILE A 188 -1.02 1.95 16.14
C ILE A 188 -0.59 2.36 17.57
N ALA A 189 0.63 2.88 17.74
CA ALA A 189 1.11 3.42 19.03
C ALA A 189 0.30 4.64 19.46
N LEU A 190 -0.24 5.41 18.51
CA LEU A 190 -1.17 6.51 18.80
C LEU A 190 -2.43 6.00 19.50
N VAL A 191 -3.00 4.89 19.03
CA VAL A 191 -4.25 4.33 19.58
C VAL A 191 -3.99 3.55 20.87
N ARG A 192 -2.95 2.69 20.90
CA ARG A 192 -2.69 1.78 22.03
C ARG A 192 -1.93 2.42 23.18
N LYS A 193 -1.11 3.43 22.88
CA LYS A 193 -0.23 4.07 23.87
C LYS A 193 -0.40 5.57 23.95
N ARG A 194 -1.27 6.20 23.14
CA ARG A 194 -1.36 7.67 23.05
C ARG A 194 -0.01 8.31 22.74
N ALA A 195 0.85 7.56 22.05
CA ALA A 195 2.18 8.00 21.68
C ALA A 195 2.14 8.77 20.36
N PHE A 196 2.99 9.78 20.23
CA PHE A 196 3.20 10.40 18.92
C PHE A 196 3.79 9.37 17.94
N ALA A 197 3.39 9.41 16.67
CA ALA A 197 3.97 8.58 15.62
C ALA A 197 4.21 9.45 14.37
N ASN A 198 5.42 9.40 13.81
CA ASN A 198 5.83 10.25 12.68
C ASN A 198 5.33 9.76 11.31
N ASP A 199 4.39 8.83 11.28
CA ASP A 199 3.75 8.31 10.06
C ASP A 199 2.31 8.87 9.88
N GLN A 200 1.97 9.96 10.59
CA GLN A 200 0.67 10.62 10.42
C GLN A 200 0.51 11.15 9.00
N TRP A 201 -0.64 10.80 8.39
CA TRP A 201 -0.99 11.18 7.03
C TRP A 201 -1.73 12.51 7.02
N GLN A 202 -0.98 13.61 6.86
CA GLN A 202 -1.51 14.97 6.73
C GLN A 202 -1.19 15.50 5.32
N ALA A 203 -2.19 15.50 4.44
CA ALA A 203 -2.12 16.06 3.10
C ALA A 203 -3.09 17.24 2.94
N SER A 204 -2.64 18.29 2.27
CA SER A 204 -3.46 19.48 2.01
C SER A 204 -4.74 19.09 1.24
N GLY A 205 -5.90 19.48 1.77
CA GLY A 205 -7.20 19.24 1.15
C GLY A 205 -7.78 17.83 1.30
N ALA A 206 -7.10 16.90 1.99
CA ALA A 206 -7.61 15.54 2.22
C ALA A 206 -8.16 15.32 3.64
N GLN A 207 -7.42 15.73 4.68
CA GLN A 207 -7.81 15.52 6.08
C GLN A 207 -8.17 16.84 6.79
N LEU A 208 -9.13 16.78 7.72
CA LEU A 208 -9.46 17.89 8.64
C LEU A 208 -8.54 17.94 9.87
N LEU A 209 -7.72 16.91 10.07
CA LEU A 209 -6.79 16.79 11.20
C LEU A 209 -5.45 17.45 10.87
N THR A 210 -4.85 18.10 11.86
CA THR A 210 -3.55 18.78 11.74
C THR A 210 -2.60 18.25 12.81
N VAL A 211 -1.37 17.91 12.43
CA VAL A 211 -0.30 17.56 13.36
C VAL A 211 0.24 18.83 13.99
N THR A 212 0.07 18.97 15.32
CA THR A 212 0.50 20.15 16.08
C THR A 212 1.88 20.01 16.72
N TYR A 213 2.48 18.81 16.68
CA TYR A 213 3.75 18.52 17.35
C TYR A 213 4.98 19.07 16.59
N GLN A 214 5.20 20.39 16.67
CA GLN A 214 6.24 21.07 15.89
C GLN A 214 7.68 20.70 16.27
N ALA A 215 7.90 20.23 17.51
CA ALA A 215 9.23 19.82 17.96
C ALA A 215 9.83 18.65 17.14
N ALA A 216 8.98 17.85 16.48
CA ALA A 216 9.42 16.78 15.58
C ALA A 216 10.09 17.29 14.28
N GLY A 217 9.95 18.58 13.94
CA GLY A 217 10.56 19.17 12.74
C GLY A 217 10.15 18.43 11.46
N GLN A 218 11.14 18.03 10.65
CA GLN A 218 10.91 17.25 9.42
C GLN A 218 10.36 15.83 9.68
N PHE A 219 10.41 15.34 10.92
CA PHE A 219 9.94 14.00 11.31
C PHE A 219 8.52 14.03 11.89
N ARG A 220 7.69 14.97 11.45
CA ARG A 220 6.34 15.17 12.02
C ARG A 220 5.25 14.35 11.31
N SER A 221 5.50 13.86 10.11
CA SER A 221 4.47 13.27 9.25
C SER A 221 5.08 12.30 8.23
N ASP A 222 4.21 11.49 7.65
CA ASP A 222 4.55 10.70 6.47
C ASP A 222 5.15 11.58 5.36
N PRO A 223 6.21 11.13 4.65
CA PRO A 223 6.85 9.81 4.70
C PRO A 223 8.10 9.71 5.61
N SER A 224 8.22 10.53 6.66
CA SER A 224 9.48 10.61 7.44
C SER A 224 9.85 9.33 8.19
N GLN A 225 8.93 8.38 8.33
CA GLN A 225 9.15 7.05 8.90
C GLN A 225 9.89 6.12 7.96
N PHE A 226 9.86 6.34 6.64
CA PHE A 226 10.49 5.42 5.71
C PHE A 226 12.00 5.63 5.67
N VAL A 227 12.73 4.55 5.98
CA VAL A 227 14.18 4.50 5.89
C VAL A 227 14.63 3.43 4.90
N VAL A 228 15.73 3.71 4.21
CA VAL A 228 16.34 2.83 3.21
C VAL A 228 17.84 2.67 3.45
N GLU A 229 18.46 1.76 2.70
CA GLU A 229 19.92 1.67 2.63
C GLU A 229 20.51 2.96 2.02
N PRO A 230 21.71 3.41 2.42
CA PRO A 230 22.29 4.67 1.95
C PRO A 230 22.37 4.81 0.42
N ARG A 231 22.70 3.72 -0.29
CA ARG A 231 22.76 3.70 -1.76
C ARG A 231 21.40 3.93 -2.45
N CYS A 232 20.31 3.90 -1.70
CA CYS A 232 18.94 4.00 -2.18
C CYS A 232 18.23 5.26 -1.68
N GLU A 233 18.95 6.17 -1.01
CA GLU A 233 18.41 7.43 -0.55
C GLU A 233 17.88 8.27 -1.71
N ARG A 234 16.68 8.81 -1.52
CA ARG A 234 15.98 9.69 -2.47
C ARG A 234 15.21 10.75 -1.70
N HIS A 235 14.64 11.71 -2.40
CA HIS A 235 13.86 12.79 -1.76
C HIS A 235 12.71 12.24 -0.89
N GLU A 236 12.05 11.18 -1.35
CA GLU A 236 10.92 10.53 -0.70
C GLU A 236 11.28 9.50 0.39
N ARG A 237 12.57 9.12 0.52
CA ARG A 237 13.03 8.07 1.45
C ARG A 237 14.45 8.35 1.95
N MET A 238 14.58 8.56 3.25
CA MET A 238 15.86 8.90 3.88
C MET A 238 16.72 7.66 4.14
N ALA A 239 18.05 7.77 4.03
CA ALA A 239 18.93 6.72 4.50
C ALA A 239 18.82 6.52 6.03
N ILE A 240 18.84 5.28 6.53
CA ILE A 240 18.82 5.01 7.97
C ILE A 240 19.97 5.72 8.73
N THR A 241 21.15 5.80 8.11
CA THR A 241 22.32 6.54 8.63
C THR A 241 21.99 8.00 8.90
N ARG A 242 21.34 8.66 7.94
CA ARG A 242 20.95 10.07 8.02
C ARG A 242 19.79 10.27 8.98
N ALA A 243 18.82 9.37 8.98
CA ALA A 243 17.68 9.43 9.89
C ALA A 243 18.13 9.43 11.36
N LEU A 244 19.02 8.51 11.73
CA LEU A 244 19.54 8.39 13.11
C LEU A 244 20.50 9.51 13.53
N SER A 245 21.15 10.18 12.58
CA SER A 245 22.05 11.30 12.87
C SER A 245 21.36 12.66 12.89
N THR A 246 20.20 12.81 12.24
CA THR A 246 19.54 14.11 12.05
C THR A 246 18.21 14.28 12.78
N PHE A 247 17.65 13.24 13.38
CA PHE A 247 16.40 13.41 14.13
C PHE A 247 16.58 14.27 15.38
N PRO A 248 15.59 15.13 15.73
CA PRO A 248 15.69 16.01 16.88
C PRO A 248 15.58 15.18 18.17
N ARG A 249 16.71 14.74 18.71
CA ARG A 249 16.79 13.83 19.86
C ARG A 249 16.00 14.31 21.08
N ASP A 250 15.99 15.61 21.34
CA ASP A 250 15.27 16.19 22.47
C ASP A 250 13.74 16.18 22.33
N ALA A 251 13.24 16.04 21.09
CA ALA A 251 11.82 15.93 20.81
C ALA A 251 11.26 14.52 21.08
N PHE A 252 12.10 13.50 21.20
CA PHE A 252 11.64 12.13 21.33
C PHE A 252 12.18 11.45 22.59
N ASP A 253 11.43 10.49 23.10
CA ASP A 253 11.81 9.65 24.25
C ASP A 253 12.28 8.27 23.78
N TYR A 254 11.75 7.79 22.65
CA TYR A 254 12.03 6.46 22.09
C TYR A 254 12.20 6.49 20.58
N VAL A 255 13.05 5.59 20.07
CA VAL A 255 13.20 5.26 18.65
C VAL A 255 12.73 3.83 18.43
N TRP A 256 11.80 3.59 17.51
CA TRP A 256 11.39 2.26 17.08
C TRP A 256 11.85 2.01 15.65
N ILE A 257 12.85 1.14 15.49
CA ILE A 257 13.35 0.72 14.20
C ILE A 257 12.69 -0.61 13.84
N ILE A 258 11.97 -0.65 12.73
CA ILE A 258 11.31 -1.85 12.21
C ILE A 258 12.06 -2.29 10.95
N ARG A 259 12.60 -3.52 10.98
CA ARG A 259 13.38 -4.12 9.89
C ARG A 259 14.48 -3.20 9.36
N GLN A 260 15.45 -2.87 10.20
CA GLN A 260 16.55 -1.97 9.85
C GLN A 260 17.19 -2.34 8.50
N PRO A 261 17.24 -1.41 7.52
CA PRO A 261 17.97 -1.62 6.28
C PRO A 261 19.48 -1.84 6.51
N ALA A 262 20.15 -2.44 5.55
CA ALA A 262 21.61 -2.53 5.60
C ALA A 262 22.27 -1.14 5.60
N GLY A 263 23.32 -0.99 6.40
CA GLY A 263 24.03 0.27 6.59
C GLY A 263 24.46 0.45 8.04
N SER A 264 25.42 1.35 8.27
CA SER A 264 25.77 1.74 9.63
C SER A 264 24.60 2.46 10.29
N ALA A 265 24.37 2.19 11.57
CA ALA A 265 23.36 2.88 12.36
C ALA A 265 24.07 3.50 13.56
N ASP A 266 24.01 4.83 13.68
CA ASP A 266 24.56 5.52 14.83
C ASP A 266 23.64 5.35 16.03
N MET A 267 23.94 4.33 16.83
CA MET A 267 23.17 3.96 18.02
C MET A 267 23.61 4.71 19.28
N ARG A 268 24.47 5.72 19.17
CA ARG A 268 24.88 6.52 20.34
C ARG A 268 23.67 7.14 21.02
N GLY A 269 23.63 7.04 22.34
CA GLY A 269 22.49 7.51 23.13
C GLY A 269 21.19 6.71 22.93
N LEU A 270 21.22 5.55 22.27
CA LEU A 270 20.05 4.67 22.07
C LEU A 270 20.24 3.35 22.83
N VAL A 271 19.56 3.20 23.96
CA VAL A 271 19.64 1.98 24.78
C VAL A 271 18.50 1.05 24.39
N PRO A 272 18.77 -0.20 23.96
CA PRO A 272 17.73 -1.13 23.57
C PRO A 272 16.86 -1.50 24.78
N VAL A 273 15.54 -1.43 24.61
CA VAL A 273 14.55 -1.93 25.59
C VAL A 273 13.79 -3.14 25.05
N TRP A 274 13.80 -3.33 23.73
CA TRP A 274 13.25 -4.51 23.05
C TRP A 274 13.96 -4.73 21.71
N LYS A 275 14.09 -5.99 21.28
CA LYS A 275 14.76 -6.41 20.05
C LYS A 275 14.09 -7.64 19.44
N GLN A 276 13.99 -7.67 18.11
CA GLN A 276 13.62 -8.87 17.36
C GLN A 276 14.25 -8.84 15.96
N GLY A 277 15.22 -9.72 15.69
CA GLY A 277 15.94 -9.72 14.42
C GLY A 277 16.59 -8.36 14.14
N THR A 278 16.25 -7.75 13.00
CA THR A 278 16.71 -6.41 12.61
C THR A 278 15.82 -5.27 13.12
N SER A 279 14.81 -5.58 13.95
CA SER A 279 13.92 -4.61 14.58
C SER A 279 14.30 -4.37 16.05
N GLY A 280 13.98 -3.19 16.57
CA GLY A 280 14.21 -2.85 17.97
C GLY A 280 13.56 -1.55 18.42
N LEU A 281 13.20 -1.50 19.69
CA LEU A 281 12.78 -0.29 20.40
C LEU A 281 13.91 0.16 21.31
N TYR A 282 14.25 1.44 21.25
CA TYR A 282 15.36 2.02 21.97
C TYR A 282 14.88 3.23 22.76
N ARG A 283 15.31 3.32 24.01
CA ARG A 283 15.17 4.52 24.83
C ARG A 283 16.27 5.50 24.48
N ILE A 284 15.92 6.76 24.31
CA ILE A 284 16.88 7.84 24.10
C ILE A 284 17.45 8.24 25.47
N VAL A 285 18.76 8.05 25.64
CA VAL A 285 19.53 8.59 26.77
C VAL A 285 20.34 9.77 26.28
N ARG A 286 20.16 10.89 26.97
CA ARG A 286 20.93 12.11 26.71
C ARG A 286 22.36 11.87 27.18
N THR A 287 23.29 11.80 26.24
CA THR A 287 24.71 12.03 26.55
C THR A 287 24.84 13.53 26.81
N GLY A 288 25.12 13.89 28.06
CA GLY A 288 25.39 15.29 28.44
C GLY A 288 26.59 15.87 27.72
#